data_AF-A0A7S1RIF6-F1
#
_entry.id   AF-A0A7S1RIF6-F1
#
_cell.length_a   1.000
_cell.length_b   1.000
_cell.length_c   1.000
_cell.angle_alpha   90.00
_cell.angle_beta   90.00
_cell.angle_gamma   90.00
#
_symmetry.space_group_name_H-M   'P 1'
#
loop_
_entity.id
_entity.type
_entity.pdbx_description
1 polymer ?
#
loop_
_entity_poly.entity_id
_entity_poly.type
_entity_poly.pdbx_seq_one_letter_code
_entity_poly.pdbx_strand_id
1 'polypeptide(L)'
;CPRRCAYGGGYKAAEECDHVTCECGFEFCWDCGVERQVALLHDNRWHRPSCRYHTRPSEVAEPPEWMPNCPECRKMRPGHPCPFPPDDGYPESYVRRRPPPPGAEA
;
A
#
# COMPACT_ATOMS: atom_id res chain seq x y z
N CYS A 1 -8.78 -2.25 -7.06
CA CYS A 1 -8.61 -2.37 -5.59
C CYS A 1 -7.63 -3.49 -5.24
N PRO A 2 -6.57 -3.25 -4.43
CA PRO A 2 -5.62 -4.27 -3.95
C PRO A 2 -6.26 -5.41 -3.15
N ARG A 3 -7.46 -5.16 -2.59
CA ARG A 3 -8.31 -6.17 -1.94
C ARG A 3 -9.16 -6.98 -2.92
N ARG A 4 -8.95 -6.81 -4.23
CA ARG A 4 -9.60 -7.55 -5.33
C ARG A 4 -11.12 -7.45 -5.37
N CYS A 5 -11.65 -6.27 -5.03
CA CYS A 5 -13.07 -5.96 -5.24
C CYS A 5 -13.39 -5.91 -6.73
N ALA A 6 -14.62 -6.32 -7.09
CA ALA A 6 -15.11 -6.26 -8.47
C ALA A 6 -15.08 -4.82 -9.03
N TYR A 7 -15.32 -3.85 -8.16
CA TYR A 7 -15.07 -2.45 -8.46
C TYR A 7 -13.56 -2.16 -8.40
N GLY A 8 -12.94 -2.07 -9.57
CA GLY A 8 -11.52 -1.78 -9.76
C GLY A 8 -11.09 -0.39 -9.26
N GLY A 9 -12.07 0.47 -8.99
CA GLY A 9 -11.94 1.92 -8.88
C GLY A 9 -12.17 2.57 -10.25
N GLY A 10 -12.74 3.79 -10.25
CA GLY A 10 -13.16 4.49 -11.47
C GLY A 10 -11.98 5.07 -12.27
N TYR A 11 -12.27 5.65 -13.43
CA TYR A 11 -11.28 6.42 -14.20
C TYR A 11 -10.86 7.67 -13.40
N LYS A 12 -9.55 7.93 -13.34
CA LYS A 12 -8.98 9.20 -12.85
C LYS A 12 -8.00 9.77 -13.86
N ALA A 13 -8.07 11.08 -14.07
CA ALA A 13 -7.08 11.84 -14.83
C ALA A 13 -5.75 11.91 -14.06
N ALA A 14 -4.65 12.10 -14.78
CA ALA A 14 -3.31 12.09 -14.21
C ALA A 14 -3.07 13.25 -13.23
N GLU A 15 -3.81 14.34 -13.31
CA GLU A 15 -3.70 15.48 -12.39
C GLU A 15 -4.45 15.27 -11.06
N GLU A 16 -5.28 14.23 -10.96
CA GLU A 16 -6.04 13.95 -9.74
C GLU A 16 -5.17 13.27 -8.68
N CYS A 17 -5.46 13.55 -7.40
CA CYS A 17 -4.79 12.90 -6.27
C CYS A 17 -4.97 11.37 -6.35
N ASP A 18 -3.90 10.59 -6.30
CA ASP A 18 -3.96 9.12 -6.45
C ASP A 18 -4.58 8.39 -5.27
N HIS A 19 -5.07 9.10 -4.26
CA HIS A 19 -5.92 8.50 -3.27
C HIS A 19 -7.22 7.96 -3.91
N VAL A 20 -7.46 6.67 -3.71
CA VAL A 20 -8.67 5.95 -4.12
C VAL A 20 -9.26 5.25 -2.91
N THR A 21 -10.54 5.51 -2.64
CA THR A 21 -11.33 4.72 -1.71
C THR A 21 -12.14 3.69 -2.52
N CYS A 22 -11.91 2.40 -2.28
CA CYS A 22 -12.72 1.33 -2.85
C CYS A 22 -14.12 1.30 -2.20
N GLU A 23 -15.11 0.74 -2.90
CA GLU A 23 -16.43 0.42 -2.31
C GLU A 23 -16.36 -0.46 -1.04
N CYS A 24 -15.30 -1.26 -0.88
CA CYS A 24 -15.09 -2.03 0.34
C CYS A 24 -14.53 -1.20 1.52
N GLY A 25 -14.41 0.12 1.36
CA GLY A 25 -13.82 1.04 2.33
C GLY A 25 -12.29 1.04 2.38
N PHE A 26 -11.61 0.30 1.50
CA PHE A 26 -10.14 0.26 1.47
C PHE A 26 -9.58 1.47 0.73
N GLU A 27 -8.74 2.25 1.40
CA GLU A 27 -8.05 3.41 0.82
C GLU A 27 -6.65 3.03 0.35
N PHE A 28 -6.34 3.34 -0.91
CA PHE A 28 -5.05 3.01 -1.52
C PHE A 28 -4.59 4.01 -2.57
N CYS A 29 -3.31 3.98 -2.94
CA CYS A 29 -2.79 4.73 -4.09
C CYS A 29 -3.17 4.05 -5.41
N TRP A 30 -3.77 4.78 -6.34
CA TRP A 30 -4.16 4.32 -7.66
C TRP A 30 -2.99 3.70 -8.43
N ASP A 31 -1.85 4.39 -8.44
CA ASP A 31 -0.68 4.01 -9.24
C ASP A 31 -0.01 2.72 -8.71
N CYS A 32 0.24 2.65 -7.41
CA CYS A 32 1.02 1.56 -6.83
C CYS A 32 0.25 0.57 -5.97
N GLY A 33 -0.94 0.91 -5.50
CA GLY A 33 -1.72 0.06 -4.61
C GLY A 33 -1.34 0.13 -3.14
N VAL A 34 -0.44 1.03 -2.71
CA VAL A 34 -0.10 1.21 -1.29
C VAL A 34 -1.36 1.46 -0.48
N GLU A 35 -1.50 0.81 0.66
CA GLU A 35 -2.52 1.18 1.63
C GLU A 35 -2.26 2.63 2.10
N ARG A 36 -3.25 3.51 1.94
CA ARG A 36 -3.08 4.94 2.20
C ARG A 36 -2.57 5.24 3.61
N GLN A 37 -3.06 4.47 4.60
CA GLN A 37 -2.68 4.64 5.99
C GLN A 37 -1.18 4.45 6.23
N VAL A 38 -0.51 3.61 5.45
CA VAL A 38 0.94 3.36 5.60
C VAL A 38 1.73 4.58 5.14
N ALA A 39 1.48 5.09 3.94
CA ALA A 39 2.13 6.30 3.44
C ALA A 39 1.79 7.55 4.27
N LEU A 40 0.58 7.60 4.86
CA LEU A 40 0.15 8.71 5.72
C LEU A 40 0.85 8.73 7.09
N LEU A 41 1.10 7.55 7.68
CA LEU A 41 1.73 7.45 9.00
C LEU A 41 3.26 7.47 8.94
N HIS A 42 3.83 7.08 7.80
CA HIS A 42 5.25 7.19 7.56
C HIS A 42 5.52 8.36 6.62
N ASP A 43 5.69 8.09 5.33
CA ASP A 43 5.82 9.10 4.26
C ASP A 43 5.85 8.39 2.88
N ASN A 44 6.21 9.16 1.86
CA ASN A 44 6.30 8.74 0.47
C ASN A 44 7.32 7.62 0.18
N ARG A 45 8.22 7.28 1.11
CA ARG A 45 9.16 6.16 0.94
C ARG A 45 8.47 4.79 0.96
N TRP A 46 7.22 4.70 1.42
CA TRP A 46 6.44 3.44 1.45
C TRP A 46 5.61 3.18 0.20
N HIS A 47 5.65 4.09 -0.78
CA HIS A 47 5.21 3.75 -2.13
C HIS A 47 6.21 2.78 -2.78
N ARG A 48 5.76 1.94 -3.73
CA ARG A 48 6.69 1.10 -4.49
C ARG A 48 7.68 1.96 -5.31
N PRO A 49 8.88 1.47 -5.63
CA PRO A 49 9.90 2.25 -6.35
C PRO A 49 9.46 2.88 -7.68
N SER A 50 8.65 2.19 -8.49
CA SER A 50 8.10 2.71 -9.75
C SER A 50 6.93 3.68 -9.60
N CYS A 51 6.43 3.91 -8.37
CA CYS A 51 5.34 4.86 -8.17
C CYS A 51 5.82 6.29 -8.40
N ARG A 52 5.03 7.12 -9.08
CA ARG A 52 5.37 8.54 -9.30
C ARG A 52 5.52 9.36 -8.01
N TYR A 53 4.98 8.86 -6.90
CA TYR A 53 5.08 9.49 -5.57
C TYR A 53 6.20 8.95 -4.71
N HIS A 54 6.93 7.92 -5.15
CA HIS A 54 7.97 7.33 -4.32
C HIS A 54 9.14 8.28 -4.13
N THR A 55 9.41 8.61 -2.87
CA THR A 55 10.66 9.27 -2.44
C THR A 55 11.68 8.20 -2.12
N ARG A 56 12.89 8.28 -2.69
CA ARG A 56 13.91 7.27 -2.42
C ARG A 56 14.31 7.35 -0.95
N PRO A 57 14.50 6.20 -0.27
CA PRO A 57 14.92 6.21 1.13
C PRO A 57 16.18 7.03 1.42
N SER A 58 17.11 7.11 0.46
CA SER A 58 18.34 7.91 0.56
C SER A 58 18.14 9.42 0.52
N GLU A 59 16.95 9.90 0.13
CA GLU A 59 16.63 11.33 0.02
C GLU A 59 16.06 11.91 1.33
N VAL A 60 15.81 11.05 2.33
CA VAL A 60 15.26 11.43 3.63
C VAL A 60 16.27 11.05 4.71
N ALA A 61 16.68 12.03 5.53
CA ALA A 61 17.68 11.82 6.56
C ALA A 61 17.11 11.10 7.79
N GLU A 62 15.83 11.33 8.07
CA GLU A 62 15.12 10.79 9.20
C GLU A 62 14.95 9.26 9.06
N PRO A 63 15.34 8.47 10.07
CA PRO A 63 15.15 7.03 10.01
C PRO A 63 13.65 6.66 10.07
N PRO A 64 13.26 5.50 9.51
CA PRO A 64 11.93 4.93 9.72
C PRO A 64 11.61 4.74 11.21
N GLU A 65 10.43 5.23 11.63
CA GLU A 65 9.92 5.01 12.99
C GLU A 65 8.79 3.98 13.00
N TRP A 66 8.70 3.19 14.07
CA TRP A 66 7.57 2.28 14.27
C TRP A 66 6.32 3.06 14.65
N MET A 67 5.23 2.82 13.93
CA MET A 67 3.96 3.49 14.17
C MET A 67 2.93 2.49 14.72
N PRO A 68 2.41 2.66 15.96
CA PRO A 68 1.48 1.70 16.57
C PRO A 68 0.18 1.52 15.76
N ASN A 69 -0.22 2.58 15.04
CA ASN A 69 -1.42 2.61 14.23
C ASN A 69 -1.19 2.17 12.78
N CYS A 70 0.05 1.90 12.37
CA CYS A 70 0.32 1.44 11.02
C CYS A 70 -0.03 -0.05 10.90
N PRO A 71 -0.88 -0.44 9.93
CA PRO A 71 -1.33 -1.83 9.77
C PRO A 71 -0.17 -2.80 9.52
N GLU A 72 0.96 -2.32 8.99
CA GLU A 72 2.15 -3.12 8.72
C GLU A 72 3.11 -3.14 9.91
N CYS A 73 3.32 -2.02 10.59
CA CYS A 73 4.08 -1.97 11.85
C CYS A 73 3.48 -2.90 12.91
N ARG A 74 2.17 -3.08 12.92
CA ARG A 74 1.48 -4.04 13.80
C ARG A 74 1.80 -5.51 13.52
N LYS A 75 2.33 -5.82 12.34
CA LYS A 75 2.81 -7.17 11.98
C LYS A 75 4.27 -7.38 12.37
N MET A 76 4.99 -6.30 12.68
CA MET A 76 6.39 -6.33 13.09
C MET A 76 6.50 -6.54 14.61
N ARG A 77 7.73 -6.80 15.08
CA ARG A 77 8.03 -6.75 16.51
C ARG A 77 7.80 -5.32 17.03
N PRO A 78 7.26 -5.12 18.25
CA PRO A 78 7.10 -3.79 18.82
C PRO A 78 8.40 -2.98 18.76
N GLY A 79 8.30 -1.71 18.34
CA GLY A 79 9.44 -0.82 18.15
C GLY A 79 10.23 -1.04 16.86
N HIS A 80 9.86 -1.99 16.00
CA HIS A 80 10.54 -2.20 14.70
C HIS A 80 9.67 -1.67 13.54
N PRO A 81 10.11 -0.65 12.80
CA PRO A 81 9.34 -0.10 11.68
C PRO A 81 9.08 -1.17 10.61
N CYS A 82 7.97 -1.02 9.89
CA CYS A 82 7.73 -1.88 8.73
C CYS A 82 8.73 -1.52 7.61
N PRO A 83 9.18 -2.50 6.82
CA PRO A 83 10.17 -2.25 5.77
C PRO A 83 9.54 -1.45 4.63
N PHE A 84 10.38 -0.70 3.91
CA PHE A 84 10.01 -0.16 2.61
C PHE A 84 9.69 -1.30 1.63
N PRO A 85 8.84 -1.07 0.61
CA PRO A 85 8.64 -2.05 -0.46
C PRO A 85 9.98 -2.42 -1.12
N PRO A 86 10.33 -3.71 -1.23
CA PRO A 86 11.64 -4.15 -1.73
C PRO A 86 11.81 -3.97 -3.24
N ASP A 87 10.70 -4.00 -3.99
CA ASP A 87 10.65 -3.84 -5.44
C ASP A 87 9.25 -3.39 -5.89
N ASP A 88 9.01 -3.41 -7.21
CA ASP A 88 7.72 -3.09 -7.83
C ASP A 88 6.62 -4.14 -7.59
N GLY A 89 7.02 -5.32 -7.13
CA GLY A 89 6.16 -6.36 -6.58
C GLY A 89 5.80 -6.00 -5.15
N TYR A 90 4.69 -5.26 -5.01
CA TYR A 90 4.08 -5.00 -3.71
C TYR A 90 4.10 -6.28 -2.85
N PRO A 91 4.63 -6.26 -1.62
CA PRO A 91 4.68 -7.48 -0.82
C PRO A 91 3.27 -8.06 -0.74
N GLU A 92 3.14 -9.38 -0.94
CA GLU A 92 1.83 -10.04 -1.02
C GLU A 92 0.97 -9.78 0.25
N SER A 93 1.60 -9.36 1.34
CA SER A 93 0.95 -8.88 2.57
C SER A 93 0.03 -7.66 2.39
N TYR A 94 0.26 -6.84 1.36
CA TYR A 94 -0.54 -5.66 1.02
C TYR A 94 -1.65 -5.97 0.00
N VAL A 95 -1.47 -7.00 -0.82
CA VAL A 95 -2.46 -7.50 -1.78
C VAL A 95 -3.06 -8.79 -1.21
N ARG A 96 -4.02 -8.68 -0.28
CA ARG A 96 -4.73 -9.87 0.20
C ARG A 96 -5.46 -10.54 -0.97
N ARG A 97 -4.94 -11.68 -1.42
CA ARG A 97 -5.67 -12.58 -2.34
C ARG A 97 -6.87 -13.14 -1.59
N ARG A 98 -8.07 -13.04 -2.18
CA ARG A 98 -9.20 -13.86 -1.72
C ARG A 98 -8.85 -15.32 -2.04
N PRO A 99 -9.06 -16.29 -1.14
CA PRO A 99 -9.14 -17.69 -1.57
C PRO A 99 -10.22 -17.81 -2.65
N PRO A 100 -10.08 -18.72 -3.62
CA PRO A 100 -11.09 -18.92 -4.65
C PRO A 100 -12.46 -19.15 -3.99
N PRO A 101 -13.56 -18.69 -4.60
CA PRO A 101 -14.88 -19.08 -4.14
C PRO A 101 -14.95 -20.62 -4.11
N PRO A 102 -15.61 -21.23 -3.11
CA PRO A 102 -15.76 -22.67 -3.08
C PRO A 102 -16.40 -23.13 -4.40
N GLY A 103 -15.68 -23.96 -5.17
CA GLY A 103 -16.13 -24.49 -6.46
C GLY A 103 -15.46 -23.91 -7.71
N ALA A 104 -14.47 -23.02 -7.61
CA ALA A 104 -13.60 -22.71 -8.75
C ALA A 104 -12.40 -23.66 -8.77
N GLU A 105 -12.45 -24.69 -9.60
CA GLU A 105 -11.34 -25.62 -9.86
C GLU A 105 -10.19 -24.91 -10.60
N ALA A 106 -8.97 -25.41 -10.38
CA ALA A 106 -7.70 -24.89 -10.88
C ALA A 106 -7.46 -25.21 -12.36
#